data_AF-A0A258VBK1-F1
#
_entry.id   AF-A0A258VBK1-F1
#
_cell.length_a   1.000
_cell.length_b   1.000
_cell.length_c   1.000
_cell.angle_alpha   90.00
_cell.angle_beta   90.00
_cell.angle_gamma   90.00
#
_symmetry.space_group_name_H-M   'P 1'
#
loop_
_entity.id
_entity.type
_entity.pdbx_description
1 polymer ?
#
loop_
_entity_poly.entity_id
_entity_poly.type
_entity_poly.pdbx_seq_one_letter_code
_entity_poly.pdbx_strand_id
1 'polypeptide(L)'
;MGSPHIDADYVENLVERINAYKPDIILLGGDLTIDEVVGGTKIPFSEVSRLLKKLNAPLGKFAVLGNHDWWNDNEEIHKGLKEADIEVLENELRLTTHKETNFELIGIGDHSTKHSDLEKAFAKTETKNPKLVFMHDPASLLELKKDFNLAFAGHMHGGQVYIPGIGTSILPVRFNALPEFVIFDLKKPTL
;
A
#
# COMPACT_ATOMS: atom_id res chain seq x y z
N MET A 1 12.08 0.12 5.88
CA MET A 1 13.05 1.24 5.79
C MET A 1 14.29 0.91 6.62
N GLY A 2 15.49 1.34 6.18
CA GLY A 2 16.77 0.96 6.82
C GLY A 2 17.69 0.08 5.98
N SER A 3 17.35 -0.16 4.72
CA SER A 3 18.24 -0.80 3.73
C SER A 3 19.40 0.17 3.44
N PRO A 4 20.59 -0.28 2.98
CA PRO A 4 21.63 0.63 2.54
C PRO A 4 21.03 1.70 1.60
N HIS A 5 21.23 2.98 1.93
CA HIS A 5 20.72 4.16 1.22
C HIS A 5 19.24 4.56 1.44
N ILE A 6 18.51 3.95 2.38
CA ILE A 6 17.17 4.38 2.79
C ILE A 6 17.23 4.97 4.21
N ASP A 7 17.73 6.20 4.31
CA ASP A 7 17.83 7.01 5.52
C ASP A 7 16.66 8.01 5.67
N ALA A 8 16.66 8.81 6.73
CA ALA A 8 15.59 9.78 6.98
C ALA A 8 15.52 10.86 5.87
N ASP A 9 16.66 11.29 5.34
CA ASP A 9 16.74 12.29 4.27
C ASP A 9 16.13 11.75 2.97
N TYR A 10 16.38 10.48 2.66
CA TYR A 10 15.74 9.78 1.55
C TYR A 10 14.21 9.80 1.68
N VAL A 11 13.70 9.48 2.87
CA VAL A 11 12.25 9.44 3.15
C VAL A 11 11.64 10.83 3.07
N GLU A 12 12.32 11.85 3.57
CA GLU A 12 11.88 13.23 3.44
C GLU A 12 11.79 13.65 1.97
N ASN A 13 12.83 13.39 1.18
CA ASN A 13 12.83 13.68 -0.25
C ASN A 13 11.72 12.91 -1.00
N LEU A 14 11.48 11.65 -0.64
CA LEU A 14 10.41 10.84 -1.19
C LEU A 14 9.03 11.48 -0.91
N VAL A 15 8.80 11.94 0.32
CA VAL A 15 7.55 12.60 0.72
C VAL A 15 7.34 13.90 -0.07
N GLU A 16 8.38 14.71 -0.23
CA GLU A 16 8.32 15.93 -1.05
C GLU A 16 7.95 15.63 -2.51
N ARG A 17 8.59 14.61 -3.09
CA ARG A 17 8.31 14.17 -4.46
C ARG A 17 6.88 13.67 -4.61
N ILE A 18 6.37 12.85 -3.68
CA ILE A 18 4.99 12.36 -3.72
C ILE A 18 4.00 13.54 -3.66
N ASN A 19 4.22 14.48 -2.74
CA ASN A 19 3.37 15.65 -2.58
C ASN A 19 3.34 16.56 -3.83
N ALA A 20 4.46 16.66 -4.57
CA ALA A 20 4.53 17.43 -5.81
C ALA A 20 3.56 16.93 -6.90
N TYR A 21 3.19 15.64 -6.89
CA TYR A 21 2.20 15.07 -7.80
C TYR A 21 0.75 15.31 -7.37
N LYS A 22 0.51 15.85 -6.16
CA LYS A 22 -0.83 16.15 -5.62
C LYS A 22 -1.79 14.95 -5.70
N PRO A 23 -1.41 13.78 -5.16
CA PRO A 23 -2.27 12.60 -5.22
C PRO A 23 -3.56 12.82 -4.44
N ASP A 24 -4.66 12.26 -4.94
CA ASP A 24 -5.92 12.23 -4.20
C ASP A 24 -5.87 11.22 -3.04
N ILE A 25 -5.21 10.07 -3.25
CA ILE A 25 -5.05 8.96 -2.31
C ILE A 25 -3.59 8.50 -2.33
N ILE A 26 -3.07 8.06 -1.19
CA ILE A 26 -1.79 7.36 -1.09
C ILE A 26 -2.02 5.97 -0.49
N LEU A 27 -1.46 4.94 -1.11
CA LEU A 27 -1.50 3.56 -0.64
C LEU A 27 -0.08 3.09 -0.28
N LEU A 28 0.11 2.64 0.95
CA LEU A 28 1.34 2.05 1.46
C LEU A 28 1.16 0.52 1.48
N GLY A 29 1.88 -0.18 0.61
CA GLY A 29 1.69 -1.61 0.37
C GLY A 29 2.43 -2.55 1.32
N GLY A 30 2.73 -2.15 2.56
CA GLY A 30 3.48 -2.95 3.55
C GLY A 30 5.00 -2.96 3.38
N ASP A 31 5.68 -3.68 4.27
CA ASP A 31 7.14 -3.74 4.46
C ASP A 31 7.76 -2.35 4.72
N LEU A 32 7.13 -1.64 5.64
CA LEU A 32 7.57 -0.32 6.09
C LEU A 32 8.82 -0.42 6.98
N THR A 33 9.00 -1.56 7.62
CA THR A 33 10.22 -1.95 8.33
C THR A 33 10.95 -3.05 7.58
N ILE A 34 12.24 -3.23 7.87
CA ILE A 34 13.01 -4.36 7.36
C ILE A 34 13.81 -4.97 8.52
N ASP A 35 14.24 -6.21 8.31
CA ASP A 35 15.28 -6.83 9.15
C ASP A 35 16.62 -6.10 9.00
N GLU A 36 17.53 -6.30 9.96
CA GLU A 36 18.88 -5.76 9.85
C GLU A 36 19.57 -6.28 8.58
N VAL A 37 19.97 -5.35 7.71
CA VAL A 37 20.74 -5.64 6.50
C VAL A 37 22.19 -5.24 6.73
N VAL A 38 23.13 -6.08 6.29
CA VAL A 38 24.58 -5.77 6.38
C VAL A 38 24.86 -4.44 5.67
N GLY A 39 25.35 -3.45 6.42
CA GLY A 39 25.62 -2.09 5.91
C GLY A 39 24.41 -1.14 5.92
N GLY A 40 23.24 -1.59 6.39
CA GLY A 40 22.08 -0.75 6.67
C GLY A 40 22.12 -0.19 8.09
N THR A 41 21.43 0.92 8.31
CA THR A 41 21.15 1.45 9.66
C THR A 41 19.65 1.49 9.85
N LYS A 42 19.13 0.78 10.87
CA LYS A 42 17.70 0.81 11.19
C LYS A 42 17.32 2.20 11.69
N ILE A 43 16.32 2.81 11.06
CA ILE A 43 15.72 4.07 11.52
C ILE A 43 14.55 3.70 12.45
N PRO A 44 14.41 4.36 13.61
CA PRO A 44 13.21 4.20 14.45
C PRO A 44 11.94 4.50 13.65
N PHE A 45 10.91 3.67 13.80
CA PHE A 45 9.69 3.86 13.00
C PHE A 45 8.94 5.14 13.38
N SER A 46 9.10 5.62 14.61
CA SER A 46 8.61 6.94 15.05
C SER A 46 9.16 8.11 14.21
N GLU A 47 10.43 8.05 13.78
CA GLU A 47 11.03 9.07 12.92
C GLU A 47 10.46 9.00 11.51
N VAL A 48 10.33 7.79 10.96
CA VAL A 48 9.65 7.53 9.68
C VAL A 48 8.22 8.07 9.71
N SER A 49 7.48 7.78 10.78
CA SER A 49 6.09 8.21 10.98
C SER A 49 5.95 9.74 10.95
N ARG A 50 6.88 10.46 11.58
CA ARG A 50 6.91 11.94 11.54
C ARG A 50 7.07 12.47 10.11
N LEU A 51 7.89 11.83 9.29
CA LEU A 51 8.07 12.21 7.88
C LEU A 51 6.84 11.85 7.05
N LEU A 52 6.31 10.64 7.20
CA LEU A 52 5.09 10.18 6.52
C LEU A 52 3.86 11.03 6.86
N LYS A 53 3.80 11.64 8.05
CA LYS A 53 2.72 12.56 8.42
C LYS A 53 2.62 13.76 7.45
N LYS A 54 3.73 14.18 6.85
CA LYS A 54 3.79 15.29 5.89
C LYS A 54 3.18 14.93 4.52
N LEU A 55 2.87 13.65 4.25
CA LEU A 55 2.16 13.26 3.04
C LEU A 55 0.76 13.88 3.01
N ASN A 56 0.40 14.43 1.86
CA ASN A 56 -0.86 15.11 1.63
C ASN A 56 -1.66 14.40 0.53
N ALA A 57 -2.78 13.80 0.92
CA ALA A 57 -3.73 13.13 0.05
C ALA A 57 -5.16 13.42 0.54
N PRO A 58 -5.92 14.31 -0.13
CA PRO A 58 -7.21 14.80 0.36
C PRO A 58 -8.26 13.72 0.62
N LEU A 59 -8.19 12.58 -0.06
CA LEU A 59 -9.12 11.46 0.13
C LEU A 59 -8.59 10.40 1.11
N GLY A 60 -7.34 10.53 1.56
CA GLY A 60 -6.77 9.71 2.63
C GLY A 60 -5.45 9.03 2.28
N LYS A 61 -4.81 8.52 3.32
CA LYS A 61 -3.60 7.70 3.28
C LYS A 61 -3.92 6.36 3.91
N PHE A 62 -3.66 5.28 3.19
CA PHE A 62 -4.03 3.94 3.62
C PHE A 62 -2.83 3.01 3.59
N ALA A 63 -2.78 2.06 4.51
CA ALA A 63 -1.74 1.04 4.56
C ALA A 63 -2.33 -0.36 4.76
N VAL A 64 -1.63 -1.35 4.24
CA VAL A 64 -1.69 -2.75 4.66
C VAL A 64 -0.33 -3.09 5.22
N LEU A 65 -0.27 -4.05 6.13
CA LEU A 65 0.99 -4.50 6.69
C LEU A 65 1.59 -5.59 5.83
N GLY A 66 2.91 -5.57 5.72
CA GLY A 66 3.67 -6.63 5.08
C GLY A 66 4.18 -7.67 6.06
N ASN A 67 4.80 -8.73 5.52
CA ASN A 67 5.33 -9.79 6.35
C ASN A 67 6.43 -9.27 7.30
N HIS A 68 7.28 -8.34 6.87
CA HIS A 68 8.30 -7.75 7.76
C HIS A 68 7.67 -6.91 8.87
N ASP A 69 6.56 -6.23 8.60
CA ASP A 69 5.85 -5.43 9.60
C ASP A 69 5.21 -6.33 10.67
N TRP A 70 4.67 -7.48 10.26
CA TRP A 70 4.14 -8.49 11.17
C TRP A 70 5.24 -9.19 11.99
N TRP A 71 6.43 -9.39 11.42
CA TRP A 71 7.55 -10.03 12.12
C TRP A 71 8.27 -9.09 13.10
N ASN A 72 8.36 -7.80 12.80
CA ASN A 72 9.24 -6.85 13.50
C ASN A 72 8.48 -5.69 14.16
N ASP A 73 7.78 -5.96 15.26
CA ASP A 73 7.21 -4.91 16.11
C ASP A 73 5.94 -4.24 15.53
N ASN A 74 4.97 -5.06 15.13
CA ASN A 74 3.67 -4.60 14.60
C ASN A 74 3.00 -3.49 15.44
N GLU A 75 3.12 -3.52 16.78
CA GLU A 75 2.53 -2.48 17.63
C GLU A 75 3.16 -1.09 17.42
N GLU A 76 4.49 -1.00 17.24
CA GLU A 76 5.17 0.28 16.96
C GLU A 76 4.73 0.80 15.59
N ILE A 77 4.59 -0.09 14.61
CA ILE A 77 4.20 0.24 13.24
C ILE A 77 2.76 0.75 13.21
N HIS A 78 1.81 0.02 13.79
CA HIS A 78 0.42 0.47 13.89
C HIS A 78 0.31 1.82 14.58
N LYS A 79 1.03 2.00 15.70
CA LYS A 79 1.02 3.27 16.43
C LYS A 79 1.58 4.41 15.59
N GLY A 80 2.73 4.21 14.95
CA GLY A 80 3.38 5.20 14.10
C GLY A 80 2.53 5.59 12.89
N LEU A 81 1.93 4.61 12.21
CA LEU A 81 1.01 4.85 11.09
C LEU A 81 -0.20 5.67 11.54
N LYS A 82 -0.79 5.33 12.69
CA LYS A 82 -1.88 6.10 13.27
C LYS A 82 -1.47 7.54 13.59
N GLU A 83 -0.29 7.75 14.19
CA GLU A 83 0.25 9.07 14.47
C GLU A 83 0.56 9.88 13.19
N ALA A 84 0.84 9.19 12.09
CA ALA A 84 1.04 9.77 10.75
C ALA A 84 -0.27 10.04 9.99
N ASP A 85 -1.44 9.82 10.61
CA ASP A 85 -2.78 9.91 10.00
C ASP A 85 -2.93 8.96 8.79
N ILE A 86 -2.35 7.75 8.90
CA ILE A 86 -2.46 6.69 7.91
C ILE A 86 -3.37 5.59 8.46
N GLU A 87 -4.47 5.32 7.77
CA GLU A 87 -5.46 4.31 8.14
C GLU A 87 -4.98 2.93 7.69
N VAL A 88 -4.82 1.99 8.63
CA VAL A 88 -4.42 0.61 8.33
C VAL A 88 -5.69 -0.21 8.04
N LEU A 89 -5.78 -0.80 6.86
CA LEU A 89 -6.93 -1.57 6.39
C LEU A 89 -6.60 -3.07 6.34
N GLU A 90 -6.80 -3.78 7.46
CA GLU A 90 -6.51 -5.23 7.59
C GLU A 90 -7.79 -6.07 7.48
N ASN A 91 -8.11 -6.49 6.25
CA ASN A 91 -9.37 -7.13 5.89
C ASN A 91 -10.56 -6.22 6.17
N GLU A 92 -10.44 -4.97 5.76
CA GLU A 92 -11.42 -3.92 5.97
C GLU A 92 -11.71 -3.16 4.68
N LEU A 93 -12.90 -2.58 4.65
CA LEU A 93 -13.39 -1.78 3.55
C LEU A 93 -13.56 -0.34 3.99
N ARG A 94 -13.06 0.58 3.16
CA ARG A 94 -13.28 2.01 3.26
C ARG A 94 -14.07 2.50 2.06
N LEU A 95 -15.32 2.91 2.30
CA LEU A 95 -16.09 3.66 1.31
C LEU A 95 -15.50 5.06 1.16
N THR A 96 -15.17 5.42 -0.06
CA THR A 96 -14.54 6.71 -0.41
C THR A 96 -15.29 7.34 -1.58
N THR A 97 -15.27 8.67 -1.64
CA THR A 97 -15.94 9.44 -2.69
C THR A 97 -14.96 10.39 -3.33
N HIS A 98 -14.78 10.30 -4.65
CA HIS A 98 -14.06 11.29 -5.43
C HIS A 98 -15.04 11.97 -6.40
N LYS A 99 -15.24 13.28 -6.24
CA LYS A 99 -16.26 14.06 -6.97
C LYS A 99 -17.64 13.44 -6.75
N GLU A 100 -18.25 12.87 -7.78
CA GLU A 100 -19.58 12.25 -7.72
C GLU A 100 -19.53 10.70 -7.80
N THR A 101 -18.32 10.12 -7.74
CA THR A 101 -18.13 8.67 -7.83
C THR A 101 -17.75 8.11 -6.47
N ASN A 102 -18.60 7.24 -5.94
CA ASN A 102 -18.28 6.39 -4.80
C ASN A 102 -17.49 5.18 -5.29
N PHE A 103 -16.46 4.79 -4.55
CA PHE A 103 -15.72 3.55 -4.75
C PHE A 103 -15.34 2.95 -3.40
N GLU A 104 -15.11 1.64 -3.41
CA GLU A 104 -14.76 0.86 -2.23
C GLU A 104 -13.27 0.55 -2.28
N LEU A 105 -12.51 1.08 -1.33
CA LEU A 105 -11.12 0.71 -1.12
C LEU A 105 -11.07 -0.44 -0.12
N ILE A 106 -10.54 -1.58 -0.53
CA ILE A 106 -10.53 -2.82 0.26
C ILE A 106 -9.08 -3.17 0.55
N GLY A 107 -8.70 -3.17 1.82
CA GLY A 107 -7.40 -3.65 2.27
C GLY A 107 -7.49 -5.12 2.67
N ILE A 108 -6.59 -5.95 2.15
CA ILE A 108 -6.47 -7.38 2.49
C ILE A 108 -5.18 -7.57 3.29
N GLY A 109 -5.31 -8.26 4.43
CA GLY A 109 -4.16 -8.58 5.27
C GLY A 109 -3.15 -9.49 4.60
N ASP A 110 -1.93 -9.53 5.14
CA ASP A 110 -0.82 -10.25 4.55
C ASP A 110 -1.08 -11.77 4.43
N HIS A 111 -0.79 -12.33 3.26
CA HIS A 111 -0.99 -13.77 2.99
C HIS A 111 0.13 -14.61 3.61
N SER A 112 1.39 -14.19 3.42
CA SER A 112 2.58 -14.89 3.91
C SER A 112 2.55 -15.14 5.43
N THR A 113 2.00 -14.20 6.20
CA THR A 113 1.82 -14.32 7.66
C THR A 113 0.44 -14.82 8.10
N LYS A 114 -0.42 -15.22 7.15
CA LYS A 114 -1.76 -15.78 7.38
C LYS A 114 -2.75 -14.80 8.05
N HIS A 115 -2.62 -13.52 7.76
CA HIS A 115 -3.56 -12.49 8.19
C HIS A 115 -4.61 -12.16 7.12
N SER A 116 -4.48 -12.65 5.90
CA SER A 116 -5.49 -12.53 4.84
C SER A 116 -6.82 -13.21 5.22
N ASP A 117 -7.92 -12.44 5.18
CA ASP A 117 -9.31 -12.90 5.35
C ASP A 117 -10.21 -12.22 4.31
N LEU A 118 -10.33 -12.89 3.16
CA LEU A 118 -11.08 -12.38 2.00
C LEU A 118 -12.58 -12.26 2.26
N GLU A 119 -13.16 -13.15 3.07
CA GLU A 119 -14.59 -13.08 3.38
C GLU A 119 -14.89 -11.88 4.26
N LYS A 120 -14.05 -11.64 5.29
CA LYS A 120 -14.16 -10.45 6.14
C LYS A 120 -13.95 -9.17 5.35
N ALA A 121 -12.92 -9.10 4.51
CA ALA A 121 -12.60 -7.92 3.71
C ALA A 121 -13.76 -7.49 2.79
N PHE A 122 -14.50 -8.45 2.24
CA PHE A 122 -15.61 -8.20 1.31
C PHE A 122 -16.99 -8.20 1.98
N ALA A 123 -17.10 -8.51 3.28
CA ALA A 123 -18.38 -8.73 3.98
C ALA A 123 -19.36 -7.55 3.89
N LYS A 124 -18.85 -6.32 3.77
CA LYS A 124 -19.65 -5.07 3.73
C LYS A 124 -19.68 -4.41 2.35
N THR A 125 -19.25 -5.10 1.30
CA THR A 125 -19.20 -4.53 -0.05
C THR A 125 -20.59 -4.30 -0.63
N GLU A 126 -20.77 -3.21 -1.37
CA GLU A 126 -21.96 -2.97 -2.18
C GLU A 126 -21.66 -3.33 -3.65
N THR A 127 -22.63 -3.91 -4.34
CA THR A 127 -22.41 -4.43 -5.70
C THR A 127 -22.25 -3.34 -6.77
N LYS A 128 -22.74 -2.11 -6.52
CA LYS A 128 -22.78 -1.02 -7.51
C LYS A 128 -21.54 -0.15 -7.57
N ASN A 129 -20.71 -0.12 -6.51
CA ASN A 129 -19.53 0.74 -6.45
C ASN A 129 -18.33 0.01 -7.07
N PRO A 130 -17.45 0.72 -7.81
CA PRO A 130 -16.17 0.17 -8.20
C PRO A 130 -15.36 -0.25 -6.98
N LYS A 131 -14.70 -1.40 -7.05
CA LYS A 131 -13.88 -1.94 -5.96
C LYS A 131 -12.41 -1.89 -6.34
N LEU A 132 -11.65 -1.16 -5.55
CA LEU A 132 -10.20 -1.08 -5.60
C LEU A 132 -9.66 -1.90 -4.44
N VAL A 133 -8.92 -2.96 -4.75
CA VAL A 133 -8.34 -3.84 -3.75
C VAL A 133 -6.86 -3.48 -3.60
N PHE A 134 -6.34 -3.47 -2.39
CA PHE A 134 -4.89 -3.41 -2.18
C PHE A 134 -4.45 -4.38 -1.08
N MET A 135 -3.27 -4.97 -1.27
CA MET A 135 -2.72 -6.00 -0.40
C MET A 135 -1.20 -5.94 -0.41
N HIS A 136 -0.56 -6.54 0.59
CA HIS A 136 0.88 -6.72 0.55
C HIS A 136 1.24 -7.87 -0.38
N ASP A 137 0.79 -9.09 -0.07
CA ASP A 137 1.18 -10.29 -0.82
C ASP A 137 0.19 -10.61 -1.97
N PRO A 138 0.64 -10.66 -3.25
CA PRO A 138 -0.21 -10.97 -4.39
C PRO A 138 -0.78 -12.40 -4.36
N ALA A 139 -0.30 -13.30 -3.51
CA ALA A 139 -0.87 -14.65 -3.36
C ALA A 139 -2.37 -14.60 -2.98
N SER A 140 -2.81 -13.58 -2.24
CA SER A 140 -4.23 -13.35 -1.95
C SER A 140 -5.10 -13.20 -3.21
N LEU A 141 -4.55 -12.73 -4.34
CA LEU A 141 -5.29 -12.66 -5.61
C LEU A 141 -5.61 -14.03 -6.20
N LEU A 142 -4.78 -15.05 -5.95
CA LEU A 142 -5.00 -16.40 -6.46
C LEU A 142 -6.23 -17.06 -5.80
N GLU A 143 -6.59 -16.60 -4.61
CA GLU A 143 -7.72 -17.09 -3.83
C GLU A 143 -8.96 -16.18 -3.94
N LEU A 144 -8.80 -14.97 -4.48
CA LEU A 144 -9.85 -13.97 -4.58
C LEU A 144 -10.89 -14.33 -5.66
N LYS A 145 -12.03 -14.87 -5.21
CA LYS A 145 -13.19 -15.24 -6.04
C LYS A 145 -14.32 -14.20 -6.01
N LYS A 146 -14.03 -12.97 -5.58
CA LYS A 146 -14.99 -11.85 -5.52
C LYS A 146 -14.72 -10.91 -6.70
N ASP A 147 -15.75 -10.24 -7.18
CA ASP A 147 -15.58 -9.25 -8.24
C ASP A 147 -14.82 -8.02 -7.73
N PHE A 148 -13.88 -7.52 -8.52
CA PHE A 148 -13.18 -6.26 -8.30
C PHE A 148 -12.80 -5.60 -9.63
N ASN A 149 -12.50 -4.30 -9.60
CA ASN A 149 -12.16 -3.56 -10.82
C ASN A 149 -10.65 -3.42 -11.00
N LEU A 150 -9.91 -3.24 -9.91
CA LEU A 150 -8.46 -3.10 -9.91
C LEU A 150 -7.89 -3.60 -8.58
N ALA A 151 -6.71 -4.22 -8.64
CA ALA A 151 -5.98 -4.66 -7.46
C ALA A 151 -4.54 -4.17 -7.50
N PHE A 152 -4.03 -3.73 -6.36
CA PHE A 152 -2.63 -3.36 -6.13
C PHE A 152 -2.00 -4.35 -5.14
N ALA A 153 -0.81 -4.85 -5.45
CA ALA A 153 -0.07 -5.73 -4.55
C ALA A 153 1.36 -5.20 -4.31
N GLY A 154 1.80 -5.28 -3.06
CA GLY A 154 3.17 -5.03 -2.61
C GLY A 154 4.05 -6.28 -2.71
N HIS A 155 4.86 -6.53 -1.66
CA HIS A 155 5.76 -7.68 -1.43
C HIS A 155 6.92 -7.85 -2.42
N MET A 156 6.70 -7.57 -3.71
CA MET A 156 7.67 -7.82 -4.77
C MET A 156 8.73 -6.71 -4.96
N HIS A 157 8.90 -5.82 -3.96
CA HIS A 157 9.88 -4.71 -3.98
C HIS A 157 9.93 -3.88 -5.29
N GLY A 158 8.82 -3.79 -6.05
CA GLY A 158 8.83 -3.07 -7.33
C GLY A 158 7.99 -3.65 -8.48
N GLY A 159 7.19 -4.70 -8.28
CA GLY A 159 6.04 -4.90 -9.17
C GLY A 159 5.39 -6.27 -9.20
N GLN A 160 4.05 -6.26 -9.15
CA GLN A 160 3.16 -6.95 -10.09
C GLN A 160 1.90 -6.08 -10.30
N VAL A 161 1.53 -5.77 -11.54
CA VAL A 161 0.20 -5.22 -11.87
C VAL A 161 -0.59 -6.33 -12.56
N TYR A 162 -1.76 -6.68 -12.00
CA TYR A 162 -2.72 -7.59 -12.62
C TYR A 162 -3.88 -6.79 -13.22
N ILE A 163 -4.03 -6.87 -14.54
CA ILE A 163 -5.14 -6.22 -15.25
C ILE A 163 -6.14 -7.31 -15.68
N PRO A 164 -7.41 -7.24 -15.21
CA PRO A 164 -8.45 -8.19 -15.61
C PRO A 164 -8.58 -8.27 -17.15
N GLY A 165 -8.48 -9.48 -17.71
CA GLY A 165 -8.57 -9.72 -19.16
C GLY A 165 -7.27 -9.54 -19.96
N ILE A 166 -6.19 -9.03 -19.35
CA ILE A 166 -4.86 -8.86 -20.00
C ILE A 166 -3.80 -9.76 -19.33
N GLY A 167 -3.87 -9.95 -18.01
CA GLY A 167 -2.96 -10.82 -17.24
C GLY A 167 -1.92 -10.07 -16.39
N THR A 168 -0.99 -10.82 -15.79
CA THR A 168 0.07 -10.29 -14.92
C THR A 168 1.28 -9.85 -15.73
N SER A 169 1.77 -8.63 -15.49
CA SER A 169 3.09 -8.20 -15.99
C SER A 169 4.14 -8.26 -14.87
N ILE A 170 5.28 -8.88 -15.15
CA ILE A 170 6.48 -8.89 -14.28
C ILE A 170 7.49 -7.93 -14.88
N LEU A 171 7.32 -6.61 -14.76
CA LEU A 171 8.41 -5.66 -15.04
C LEU A 171 8.23 -4.32 -14.29
N PRO A 172 9.35 -3.65 -13.90
CA PRO A 172 10.74 -3.97 -14.28
C PRO A 172 11.64 -4.36 -13.10
N VAL A 173 12.48 -5.39 -13.33
CA VAL A 173 13.79 -5.47 -12.68
C VAL A 173 14.57 -4.23 -13.12
N ARG A 174 14.85 -3.33 -12.18
CA ARG A 174 15.65 -2.12 -12.42
C ARG A 174 17.02 -2.27 -11.75
N PHE A 175 18.06 -2.41 -12.55
CA PHE A 175 19.42 -2.31 -12.04
C PHE A 175 19.70 -0.85 -11.68
N ASN A 176 20.13 -0.59 -10.45
CA ASN A 176 20.54 0.73 -9.96
C ASN A 176 19.41 1.79 -9.84
N ALA A 177 18.15 1.37 -9.72
CA ALA A 177 17.05 2.30 -9.42
C ALA A 177 16.79 2.34 -7.91
N LEU A 178 16.69 3.56 -7.37
CA LEU A 178 16.18 3.80 -6.03
C LEU A 178 14.70 3.38 -5.95
N PRO A 179 14.16 3.00 -4.78
CA PRO A 179 12.77 2.60 -4.68
C PRO A 179 11.84 3.72 -5.16
N GLU A 180 11.16 3.47 -6.27
CA GLU A 180 10.21 4.41 -6.87
C GLU A 180 8.79 4.07 -6.42
N PHE A 181 8.05 5.11 -6.06
CA PHE A 181 6.59 5.04 -5.95
C PHE A 181 5.98 5.03 -7.36
N VAL A 182 4.79 4.46 -7.49
CA VAL A 182 4.05 4.42 -8.75
C VAL A 182 2.84 5.33 -8.64
N ILE A 183 2.55 6.08 -9.71
CA ILE A 183 1.37 6.93 -9.82
C ILE A 183 0.41 6.30 -10.82
N PHE A 184 -0.86 6.20 -10.43
CA PHE A 184 -1.94 5.74 -11.28
C PHE A 184 -2.96 6.86 -11.45
N ASP A 185 -3.19 7.29 -12.69
CA ASP A 185 -4.31 8.16 -13.03
C ASP A 185 -5.52 7.30 -13.39
N LEU A 186 -6.43 7.12 -12.43
CA LEU A 186 -7.68 6.38 -12.66
C LEU A 186 -8.73 7.30 -13.28
N LYS A 187 -9.20 6.95 -14.48
CA LYS A 187 -10.29 7.66 -15.17
C LYS A 187 -11.52 6.79 -15.21
N LYS A 188 -12.70 7.41 -15.09
CA LYS A 188 -13.97 6.73 -15.36
C LYS A 188 -13.92 6.21 -16.81
N PRO A 189 -14.34 4.95 -17.07
CA PRO A 189 -14.42 4.45 -18.44
C PRO A 189 -15.32 5.37 -19.27
N THR A 190 -14.79 5.93 -20.35
CA THR A 190 -15.61 6.53 -21.42
C THR A 190 -16.27 5.39 -22.18
N LEU A 191 -17.60 5.31 -22.11
CA LEU A 191 -18.44 4.46 -22.95
C LEU A 191 -18.50 5.01 -24.38
#